data_AF-A0A6T9Y262-F1
#
_entry.id   AF-A0A6T9Y262-F1
#
_cell.length_a   1.000
_cell.length_b   1.000
_cell.length_c   1.000
_cell.angle_alpha   90.00
_cell.angle_beta   90.00
_cell.angle_gamma   90.00
#
_symmetry.space_group_name_H-M   'P 1'
#
loop_
_entity.id
_entity.type
_entity.pdbx_description
1 polymer ?
#
loop_
_entity_poly.entity_id
_entity_poly.type
_entity_poly.pdbx_seq_one_letter_code
_entity_poly.pdbx_strand_id
1 'polypeptide(L)'
;MNIEALVASMTPEIYERLRQAVETGKWPDGTPLNDEQKASSMQAVMLYQAKIERSSEHMTVGESGEIVHKSKADFKRSLRDEQEDKNTIARFKQDDI
;
A
#
# COMPACT_ATOMS: atom_id res chain seq x y z
N MET A 1 21.80 -9.52 2.51
CA MET A 1 20.56 -10.25 2.86
C MET A 1 19.77 -10.49 1.57
N ASN A 2 19.16 -11.67 1.36
CA ASN A 2 18.34 -11.91 0.17
C ASN A 2 16.91 -11.39 0.42
N ILE A 3 16.67 -10.14 0.02
CA ILE A 3 15.42 -9.42 0.29
C ILE A 3 14.25 -10.05 -0.48
N GLU A 4 14.51 -10.65 -1.65
CA GLU A 4 13.48 -11.30 -2.44
C GLU A 4 12.89 -12.53 -1.75
N ALA A 5 13.73 -13.33 -1.12
CA ALA A 5 13.29 -14.48 -0.32
C ALA A 5 12.49 -14.05 0.92
N LEU A 6 12.89 -12.94 1.55
CA LEU A 6 12.18 -12.35 2.68
C LEU A 6 10.76 -11.93 2.26
N VAL A 7 10.66 -11.14 1.18
CA VAL A 7 9.39 -10.64 0.64
C VAL A 7 8.46 -11.79 0.23
N ALA A 8 9.01 -12.87 -0.35
CA ALA A 8 8.20 -14.04 -0.73
C ALA A 8 7.59 -14.77 0.49
N SER A 9 8.22 -14.69 1.66
CA SER A 9 7.72 -15.27 2.92
C SER A 9 6.94 -14.28 3.80
N MET A 10 6.82 -13.02 3.39
CA MET A 10 6.17 -11.99 4.20
C MET A 10 4.65 -12.16 4.20
N THR A 11 4.06 -12.06 5.39
CA THR A 11 2.61 -11.91 5.54
C THR A 11 2.19 -10.44 5.35
N PRO A 12 0.93 -10.16 5.00
CA PRO A 12 0.41 -8.80 4.92
C PRO A 12 0.62 -7.99 6.21
N GLU A 13 0.55 -8.64 7.37
CA GLU A 13 0.81 -8.00 8.67
C GLU A 13 2.26 -7.52 8.82
N ILE A 14 3.23 -8.28 8.32
CA ILE A 14 4.64 -7.89 8.36
C ILE A 14 4.87 -6.71 7.41
N TYR A 15 4.26 -6.74 6.23
CA TYR A 15 4.31 -5.64 5.28
C TYR A 15 3.79 -4.34 5.91
N GLU A 16 2.62 -4.36 6.53
CA GLU A 16 2.04 -3.18 7.20
C GLU A 16 2.97 -2.64 8.30
N ARG A 17 3.58 -3.52 9.10
CA ARG A 17 4.56 -3.10 10.12
C ARG A 17 5.79 -2.45 9.50
N LEU A 18 6.34 -3.01 8.41
CA LEU A 18 7.49 -2.41 7.72
C LEU A 18 7.13 -1.07 7.08
N ARG A 19 5.95 -0.96 6.47
CA ARG A 19 5.44 0.28 5.89
C ARG A 19 5.35 1.38 6.95
N GLN A 20 4.68 1.10 8.07
CA GLN A 20 4.58 2.04 9.21
C GLN A 20 5.96 2.41 9.77
N ALA A 21 6.88 1.44 9.85
CA ALA A 21 8.22 1.69 10.35
C ALA A 21 9.05 2.59 9.43
N VAL A 22 8.89 2.46 8.11
CA VAL A 22 9.55 3.31 7.12
C VAL A 22 8.94 4.72 7.09
N GLU A 23 7.61 4.83 7.23
CA GLU A 23 6.88 6.10 7.28
C GLU A 23 7.22 6.92 8.54
N THR A 24 7.30 6.27 9.70
CA THR A 24 7.55 6.94 10.99
C THR A 24 9.03 6.99 11.39
N GLY A 25 9.87 6.17 10.75
CA GLY A 25 11.28 5.99 11.12
C GLY A 25 11.49 5.22 12.42
N LYS A 26 10.45 4.60 12.98
CA LYS A 26 10.49 3.85 14.24
C LYS A 26 9.69 2.56 14.12
N TRP A 27 10.13 1.52 14.78
CA TRP A 27 9.38 0.28 14.90
C TRP A 27 8.10 0.51 15.72
N PRO A 28 7.08 -0.37 15.62
CA PRO A 28 5.83 -0.25 16.37
C PRO A 28 6.00 -0.22 17.91
N ASP A 29 7.10 -0.76 18.42
CA ASP A 29 7.51 -0.69 19.83
C ASP A 29 8.16 0.64 20.23
N GLY A 30 8.35 1.56 19.27
CA GLY A 30 8.92 2.90 19.49
C GLY A 30 10.43 2.97 19.31
N THR A 31 11.11 1.84 19.09
CA THR A 31 12.54 1.80 18.84
C THR A 31 12.88 2.45 17.49
N PRO A 32 13.84 3.39 17.41
CA PRO A 32 14.21 4.02 16.14
C PRO A 32 14.87 3.01 15.18
N LEU A 33 14.58 3.14 13.89
CA LEU A 33 15.29 2.37 12.86
C LEU A 33 16.66 2.97 12.63
N ASN A 34 17.68 2.11 12.54
CA ASN A 34 18.98 2.54 12.02
C ASN A 34 18.92 2.69 10.49
N ASP A 35 19.91 3.37 9.90
CA ASP A 35 19.89 3.69 8.46
C ASP A 35 19.90 2.45 7.55
N GLU A 36 20.60 1.38 7.95
CA GLU A 36 20.67 0.13 7.20
C GLU A 36 19.33 -0.64 7.24
N GLN A 37 18.69 -0.67 8.41
CA GLN A 37 17.34 -1.23 8.60
C GLN A 37 16.32 -0.42 7.82
N LYS A 38 16.42 0.91 7.84
CA LYS A 38 15.52 1.78 7.08
C LYS A 38 15.64 1.51 5.58
N ALA A 39 16.86 1.44 5.05
CA ALA A 39 17.10 1.13 3.64
C ALA A 39 16.56 -0.26 3.26
N SER A 40 16.84 -1.27 4.09
CA SER A 40 16.39 -2.65 3.85
C SER A 40 14.87 -2.80 3.90
N SER A 41 14.23 -2.19 4.92
CA SER A 41 12.77 -2.19 5.07
C SER A 41 12.09 -1.44 3.92
N MET A 42 12.66 -0.31 3.47
CA MET A 42 12.16 0.44 2.33
C MET A 42 12.22 -0.38 1.04
N GLN A 43 13.34 -1.07 0.78
CA GLN A 43 13.45 -1.96 -0.38
C GLN A 43 12.45 -3.12 -0.32
N ALA A 44 12.25 -3.71 0.87
CA ALA A 44 11.28 -4.79 1.06
C ALA A 44 9.84 -4.32 0.78
N VAL A 45 9.46 -3.14 1.27
CA VAL A 45 8.13 -2.53 1.03
C VAL A 45 7.90 -2.28 -0.46
N MET A 46 8.87 -1.68 -1.15
CA MET A 46 8.79 -1.43 -2.60
C MET A 46 8.66 -2.73 -3.42
N LEU A 47 9.43 -3.77 -3.06
CA LEU A 47 9.37 -5.07 -3.73
C LEU A 47 8.04 -5.79 -3.45
N TYR A 48 7.51 -5.68 -2.24
CA TYR A 48 6.20 -6.24 -1.89
C TYR A 48 5.08 -5.58 -2.71
N GLN A 49 5.11 -4.25 -2.83
CA GLN A 49 4.16 -3.48 -3.65
C GLN A 49 4.16 -3.92 -5.11
N ALA A 50 5.34 -4.11 -5.70
CA ALA A 50 5.48 -4.54 -7.09
C ALA A 50 5.05 -6.00 -7.31
N LYS A 51 5.54 -6.92 -6.47
CA LYS A 51 5.40 -8.36 -6.73
C LYS A 51 4.10 -8.97 -6.21
N ILE A 52 3.62 -8.51 -5.05
CA ILE A 52 2.50 -9.15 -4.33
C ILE A 52 1.25 -8.30 -4.42
N GLU A 53 1.33 -7.05 -3.97
CA GLU A 53 0.17 -6.15 -3.94
C GLU A 53 -0.24 -5.70 -5.36
N ARG A 54 0.75 -5.62 -6.28
CA ARG A 54 0.59 -5.01 -7.61
C ARG A 54 -0.13 -3.67 -7.51
N SER A 55 0.34 -2.85 -6.57
CA SER A 55 -0.40 -1.65 -6.17
C SER A 55 -0.53 -0.70 -7.35
N SER A 56 -1.76 -0.23 -7.56
CA SER A 56 -2.07 0.83 -8.51
C SER A 56 -2.38 2.14 -7.80
N GLU A 57 -2.06 2.26 -6.51
CA GLU A 57 -2.27 3.49 -5.75
C GLU A 57 -1.29 4.59 -6.17
N HIS A 58 -1.73 5.85 -6.02
CA HIS A 58 -0.88 6.99 -6.35
C HIS A 58 0.33 7.02 -5.41
N MET A 59 1.52 7.24 -5.99
CA MET A 59 2.82 7.29 -5.29
C MET A 59 3.35 5.94 -4.78
N THR A 60 2.79 4.83 -5.25
CA THR A 60 3.20 3.47 -4.89
C THR A 60 3.97 2.81 -6.04
N VAL A 61 4.75 1.76 -5.76
CA VAL A 61 5.47 1.00 -6.81
C VAL A 61 4.51 0.01 -7.47
N GLY A 62 4.31 0.17 -8.77
CA GLY A 62 3.48 -0.72 -9.59
C GLY A 62 4.18 -2.04 -9.95
N GLU A 63 3.44 -2.95 -10.59
CA GLU A 63 3.94 -4.28 -10.98
C GLU A 63 5.24 -4.24 -11.82
N SER A 64 5.35 -3.26 -12.71
CA SER A 64 6.54 -3.07 -13.56
C SER A 64 7.75 -2.50 -12.81
N GLY A 65 7.62 -2.17 -11.51
CA GLY A 65 8.66 -1.48 -10.73
C GLY A 65 8.68 0.04 -10.93
N GLU A 66 7.73 0.60 -11.67
CA GLU A 66 7.59 2.05 -11.88
C GLU A 66 6.73 2.68 -10.78
N ILE A 67 6.97 3.95 -10.48
CA ILE A 67 6.13 4.71 -9.54
C ILE A 67 4.83 5.08 -10.24
N VAL A 68 3.70 4.80 -9.60
CA VAL A 68 2.37 5.09 -10.15
C VAL A 68 2.04 6.57 -9.94
N HIS A 69 2.06 7.34 -11.03
CA HIS A 69 1.66 8.74 -11.06
C HIS A 69 0.27 8.90 -11.65
N LYS A 70 -0.76 8.93 -10.80
CA LYS A 70 -2.13 9.31 -11.22
C LYS A 70 -2.26 10.82 -11.42
N SER A 71 -3.02 11.23 -12.44
CA SER A 71 -3.39 12.65 -12.59
C SER A 71 -4.34 13.09 -11.47
N LYS A 72 -4.48 14.40 -11.26
CA LYS A 72 -5.44 14.95 -10.28
C LYS A 72 -6.89 14.50 -10.55
N ALA A 73 -7.26 14.35 -11.82
CA ALA A 73 -8.59 13.90 -12.20
C ALA A 73 -8.78 12.40 -11.88
N ASP A 74 -7.80 11.57 -12.25
CA ASP A 74 -7.83 10.13 -12.00
C ASP A 74 -7.79 9.79 -10.51
N PHE A 75 -6.97 10.51 -9.74
CA PHE A 75 -6.88 10.34 -8.28
C PHE A 75 -8.19 10.73 -7.59
N LYS A 76 -8.82 11.85 -8.00
CA LYS A 76 -10.12 12.25 -7.45
C LYS A 76 -11.21 11.24 -7.78
N ARG A 77 -11.13 10.60 -8.95
CA ARG A 77 -12.05 9.55 -9.36
C ARG A 77 -11.86 8.29 -8.52
N SER A 78 -10.64 7.80 -8.34
CA SER A 78 -10.40 6.60 -7.51
C SER A 78 -10.88 6.78 -6.07
N LEU A 79 -10.65 7.95 -5.47
CA LEU A 79 -11.15 8.26 -4.12
C LEU A 79 -12.68 8.31 -4.02
N ARG A 80 -13.36 8.75 -5.09
CA ARG A 80 -14.83 8.79 -5.15
C ARG A 80 -15.41 7.40 -5.30
N ASP A 81 -14.86 6.59 -6.19
CA ASP A 81 -15.31 5.22 -6.42
C ASP A 81 -15.16 4.40 -5.11
N GLU A 82 -14.02 4.52 -4.40
CA GLU A 82 -13.82 3.90 -3.08
C GLU A 82 -14.78 4.40 -1.98
N GLN A 83 -15.26 5.65 -2.09
CA GLN A 83 -16.25 6.22 -1.16
C GLN A 83 -17.68 5.77 -1.48
N GLU A 84 -18.04 5.61 -2.75
CA GLU A 84 -19.34 5.09 -3.16
C GLU A 84 -19.52 3.62 -2.73
N ASP A 85 -18.48 2.79 -2.87
CA ASP A 85 -18.52 1.39 -2.43
C ASP A 85 -18.81 1.25 -0.92
N LYS A 86 -18.25 2.14 -0.09
CA LYS A 86 -18.45 2.13 1.37
C LYS A 86 -19.81 2.69 1.81
N ASN A 87 -20.41 3.57 1.00
CA ASN A 87 -21.68 4.24 1.31
C ASN A 87 -22.89 3.67 0.54
N THR A 88 -22.71 2.59 -0.23
CA THR A 88 -23.81 1.91 -0.93
C THR A 88 -24.62 1.07 0.06
N ILE A 89 -25.45 1.75 0.85
CA ILE A 89 -26.59 1.16 1.55
C ILE A 89 -27.69 0.99 0.50
N ALA A 90 -28.25 -0.22 0.36
CA ALA A 90 -29.18 -0.60 -0.69
C ALA A 90 -30.22 0.49 -1.01
N ARG A 91 -30.10 1.11 -2.18
CA ARG A 91 -31.09 2.06 -2.70
C ARG A 91 -32.15 1.26 -3.46
N PHE A 92 -33.22 0.88 -2.78
CA PHE A 92 -34.44 0.44 -3.44
C PHE A 92 -35.04 1.67 -4.13
N LYS A 93 -35.28 1.58 -5.44
CA LYS A 93 -36.04 2.61 -6.14
C LYS A 93 -37.47 2.54 -5.64
N GLN A 94 -38.12 3.70 -5.49
CA GLN A 94 -39.47 3.81 -4.92
C GLN A 94 -40.56 3.14 -5.79
N ASP A 95 -40.20 2.57 -6.95
CA ASP A 95 -41.09 1.86 -7.87
C ASP A 95 -41.05 0.32 -7.74
N ASP A 96 -40.36 -0.24 -6.73
CA ASP A 96 -40.30 -1.70 -6.48
C ASP A 96 -41.36 -2.19 -5.45
N ILE A 97 -42.49 -1.49 -5.30
CA ILE A 97 -43.66 -1.91 -4.49
C ILE A 97 -44.93 -1.91 -5.35
#